data_AF-A0A851PLD2-F1
#
_entry.id   AF-A0A851PLD2-F1
#
_cell.length_a   1.000
_cell.length_b   1.000
_cell.length_c   1.000
_cell.angle_alpha   90.00
_cell.angle_beta   90.00
_cell.angle_gamma   90.00
#
_symmetry.space_group_name_H-M   'P 1'
#
loop_
_entity.id
_entity.type
_entity.pdbx_description
1 polymer ?
#
loop_
_entity_poly.entity_id
_entity_poly.type
_entity_poly.pdbx_seq_one_letter_code
_entity_poly.pdbx_strand_id
1 'polypeptide(L)'
;GMSEVTADHPEVQAMVEEAIKTASVSEVTLSPEIYAEVLEKAIAELMKKNKDRFPGAPEKGGWVVDNYPLSVDHWSALSEKGLLPDTVVCLQDTEKDGVCILRRTYLANRDEINSQILKRLTDEALKKKEEEEEARGEMQEILTSEEDQSPEDAEEKGEKITLPEFAEDDFPDIPEMEIIKRKIDLFMHDWQTVESEIKKSSLVQVVVLEIAEQTPESLLNQTVLVMEKPFKYHGWELSAEDLDEEAEDLAAEGEDEEEEVDEE
;
A
#
# COMPACT_ATOMS: atom_id res chain seq x y z
N GLY A 1 -0.25 -59.56 -3.66
CA GLY A 1 1.02 -58.82 -3.58
C GLY A 1 0.67 -57.37 -3.43
N MET A 2 1.26 -56.68 -2.46
CA MET A 2 1.09 -55.23 -2.32
C MET A 2 1.76 -54.58 -3.53
N SER A 3 0.98 -53.83 -4.32
CA SER A 3 1.50 -53.07 -5.45
C SER A 3 2.49 -52.04 -4.91
N GLU A 4 3.71 -52.09 -5.42
CA GLU A 4 4.82 -51.22 -5.02
C GLU A 4 4.49 -49.79 -5.47
N VAL A 5 4.31 -48.87 -4.51
CA VAL A 5 4.02 -47.46 -4.80
C VAL A 5 5.33 -46.79 -5.20
N THR A 6 5.52 -46.56 -6.48
CA THR A 6 6.68 -45.89 -7.06
C THR A 6 6.42 -44.40 -7.26
N ALA A 7 7.47 -43.60 -7.51
CA ALA A 7 7.35 -42.16 -7.72
C ALA A 7 6.44 -41.77 -8.91
N ASP A 8 6.27 -42.68 -9.87
CA ASP A 8 5.41 -42.51 -11.05
C ASP A 8 3.96 -42.98 -10.82
N HIS A 9 3.59 -43.35 -9.58
CA HIS A 9 2.23 -43.74 -9.27
C HIS A 9 1.29 -42.53 -9.37
N PRO A 10 0.13 -42.65 -10.07
CA PRO A 10 -0.76 -41.52 -10.34
C PRO A 10 -1.25 -40.83 -9.05
N GLU A 11 -1.41 -41.59 -7.97
CA GLU A 11 -1.80 -41.06 -6.66
C GLU A 11 -0.67 -40.24 -6.00
N VAL A 12 0.59 -40.60 -6.21
CA VAL A 12 1.75 -39.83 -5.70
C VAL A 12 1.92 -38.56 -6.52
N GLN A 13 1.75 -38.63 -7.84
CA GLN A 13 1.82 -37.45 -8.72
C GLN A 13 0.70 -36.46 -8.40
N ALA A 14 -0.53 -36.93 -8.21
CA ALA A 14 -1.66 -36.08 -7.81
C ALA A 14 -1.40 -35.38 -6.46
N MET A 15 -0.85 -36.10 -5.48
CA MET A 15 -0.53 -35.54 -4.16
C MET A 15 0.61 -34.50 -4.24
N VAL A 16 1.59 -34.72 -5.11
CA VAL A 16 2.69 -33.77 -5.36
C VAL A 16 2.19 -32.54 -6.11
N GLU A 17 1.36 -32.70 -7.15
CA GLU A 17 0.75 -31.57 -7.87
C GLU A 17 -0.16 -30.75 -6.97
N GLU A 18 -0.95 -31.38 -6.10
CA GLU A 18 -1.77 -30.70 -5.11
C GLU A 18 -0.90 -29.95 -4.08
N ALA A 19 0.20 -30.55 -3.62
CA ALA A 19 1.14 -29.89 -2.73
C ALA A 19 1.85 -28.71 -3.42
N ILE A 20 2.24 -28.83 -4.68
CA ILE A 20 2.83 -27.74 -5.48
C ILE A 20 1.80 -26.64 -5.71
N LYS A 21 0.54 -26.99 -6.01
CA LYS A 21 -0.54 -26.02 -6.19
C LYS A 21 -0.83 -25.28 -4.88
N THR A 22 -0.90 -25.99 -3.76
CA THR A 22 -1.07 -25.40 -2.43
C THR A 22 0.12 -24.51 -2.05
N ALA A 23 1.34 -24.96 -2.33
CA ALA A 23 2.55 -24.18 -2.09
C ALA A 23 2.65 -22.95 -3.01
N SER A 24 2.16 -23.02 -4.25
CA SER A 24 2.12 -21.89 -5.18
C SER A 24 1.10 -20.81 -4.78
N VAL A 25 0.10 -21.19 -3.97
CA VAL A 25 -0.89 -20.27 -3.37
C VAL A 25 -0.41 -19.75 -2.01
N SER A 26 0.55 -20.42 -1.38
CA SER A 26 1.11 -20.00 -0.10
C SER A 26 2.09 -18.85 -0.33
N GLU A 27 1.71 -17.66 0.11
CA GLU A 27 2.58 -16.49 0.07
C GLU A 27 3.80 -16.72 0.98
N VAL A 28 5.00 -16.78 0.39
CA VAL A 28 6.24 -16.90 1.15
C VAL A 28 6.49 -15.59 1.87
N THR A 29 6.05 -15.51 3.12
CA THR A 29 6.34 -14.38 3.99
C THR A 29 7.76 -14.54 4.53
N LEU A 30 8.65 -13.64 4.11
CA LEU A 30 9.99 -13.58 4.69
C LEU A 30 9.92 -12.96 6.08
N SER A 31 10.89 -13.27 6.94
CA SER A 31 10.93 -12.65 8.26
C SER A 31 11.29 -11.17 8.15
N PRO A 32 10.76 -10.31 9.04
CA PRO A 32 11.04 -8.88 9.05
C PRO A 32 12.55 -8.53 9.07
N GLU A 33 13.35 -9.36 9.71
CA GLU A 33 14.80 -9.19 9.82
C GLU A 33 15.49 -9.34 8.45
N ILE A 34 15.00 -10.26 7.61
CA ILE A 34 15.54 -10.47 6.26
C ILE A 34 15.28 -9.21 5.41
N TYR A 35 14.11 -8.58 5.52
CA TYR A 35 13.83 -7.32 4.82
C TYR A 35 14.80 -6.22 5.24
N ALA A 36 15.02 -6.06 6.55
CA ALA A 36 15.95 -5.07 7.08
C ALA A 36 17.40 -5.34 6.61
N GLU A 37 17.84 -6.60 6.60
CA GLU A 37 19.17 -6.98 6.09
C GLU A 37 19.35 -6.71 4.59
N VAL A 38 18.33 -7.00 3.78
CA VAL A 38 18.36 -6.74 2.35
C VAL A 38 18.43 -5.24 2.09
N LEU A 39 17.66 -4.44 2.84
CA LEU A 39 17.71 -2.98 2.75
C LEU A 39 19.08 -2.43 3.16
N GLU A 40 19.66 -2.92 4.25
CA GLU A 40 21.01 -2.57 4.72
C GLU A 40 22.05 -2.77 3.60
N LYS A 41 22.04 -3.96 2.97
CA LYS A 41 22.94 -4.30 1.87
C LYS A 41 22.71 -3.41 0.66
N ALA A 42 21.46 -3.15 0.30
CA ALA A 42 21.11 -2.29 -0.83
C ALA A 42 21.59 -0.84 -0.62
N ILE A 43 21.41 -0.29 0.58
CA ILE A 43 21.89 1.05 0.94
C ILE A 43 23.42 1.10 0.87
N ALA A 44 24.11 0.11 1.44
CA ALA A 44 25.57 0.05 1.40
C ALA A 44 26.12 -0.02 -0.04
N GLU A 45 25.48 -0.82 -0.91
CA GLU A 45 25.82 -0.86 -2.33
C GLU A 45 25.56 0.47 -3.05
N LEU A 46 24.44 1.12 -2.74
CA LEU A 46 24.07 2.41 -3.31
C LEU A 46 25.09 3.49 -2.93
N MET A 47 25.51 3.52 -1.67
CA MET A 47 26.54 4.45 -1.19
C MET A 47 27.87 4.24 -1.92
N LYS A 48 28.28 2.99 -2.16
CA LYS A 48 29.52 2.67 -2.88
C LYS A 48 29.50 3.16 -4.35
N LYS A 49 28.34 3.06 -5.01
CA LYS A 49 28.15 3.42 -6.43
C LYS A 49 27.71 4.89 -6.62
N ASN A 50 27.52 5.66 -5.55
CA ASN A 50 26.90 6.99 -5.63
C ASN A 50 27.73 7.97 -6.46
N LYS A 51 29.07 7.96 -6.30
CA LYS A 51 29.99 8.82 -7.06
C LYS A 51 29.97 8.55 -8.57
N ASP A 52 29.71 7.29 -8.96
CA ASP A 52 29.64 6.89 -10.37
C ASP A 52 28.31 7.30 -11.01
N ARG A 53 27.22 7.26 -10.24
CA ARG A 53 25.87 7.66 -10.70
C ARG A 53 25.76 9.18 -10.87
N PHE A 54 26.36 9.95 -9.97
CA PHE A 54 26.28 11.41 -9.94
C PHE A 54 27.67 12.02 -9.69
N PRO A 55 28.40 12.38 -10.75
CA PRO A 55 29.70 13.02 -10.62
C PRO A 55 29.58 14.33 -9.84
N GLY A 56 30.25 14.42 -8.68
CA GLY A 56 30.21 15.57 -7.78
C GLY A 56 29.18 15.48 -6.64
N ALA A 57 28.42 14.39 -6.53
CA ALA A 57 27.51 14.19 -5.40
C ALA A 57 28.27 13.90 -4.09
N PRO A 58 27.68 14.26 -2.92
CA PRO A 58 28.21 13.89 -1.61
C PRO A 58 28.41 12.38 -1.46
N GLU A 59 29.39 11.98 -0.63
CA GLU A 59 29.67 10.56 -0.39
C GLU A 59 28.48 9.84 0.26
N LYS A 60 27.72 10.56 1.10
CA LYS A 60 26.47 10.10 1.71
C LYS A 60 25.30 10.59 0.88
N GLY A 61 24.72 9.72 0.07
CA GLY A 61 23.45 9.97 -0.61
C GLY A 61 22.25 9.67 0.28
N GLY A 62 21.09 10.26 -0.03
CA GLY A 62 19.81 9.88 0.57
C GLY A 62 19.21 8.66 -0.11
N TRP A 63 18.24 8.04 0.55
CA TRP A 63 17.46 6.91 0.01
C TRP A 63 15.96 7.15 0.27
N VAL A 64 15.13 6.64 -0.63
CA VAL A 64 13.68 6.61 -0.48
C VAL A 64 13.27 5.17 -0.69
N VAL A 65 12.51 4.63 0.26
CA VAL A 65 11.92 3.30 0.14
C VAL A 65 10.42 3.48 -0.03
N ASP A 66 9.89 2.81 -1.04
CA ASP A 66 8.46 2.79 -1.31
C ASP A 66 7.82 1.55 -0.66
N ASN A 67 6.59 1.71 -0.17
CA ASN A 67 5.75 0.65 0.38
C ASN A 67 6.39 -0.19 1.52
N TYR A 68 7.22 0.44 2.36
CA TYR A 68 7.82 -0.19 3.55
C TYR A 68 8.08 0.89 4.62
N PRO A 69 7.84 0.63 5.91
CA PRO A 69 7.43 -0.64 6.54
C PRO A 69 5.94 -0.97 6.36
N LEU A 70 5.61 -2.27 6.30
CA LEU A 70 4.23 -2.77 6.20
C LEU A 70 3.62 -3.23 7.54
N SER A 71 4.45 -3.39 8.58
CA SER A 71 4.01 -3.88 9.89
C SER A 71 4.87 -3.30 11.01
N VAL A 72 4.41 -3.45 12.25
CA VAL A 72 5.17 -3.01 13.44
C VAL A 72 6.46 -3.81 13.61
N ASP A 73 6.47 -5.08 13.21
CA ASP A 73 7.66 -5.91 13.27
C ASP A 73 8.72 -5.42 12.26
N HIS A 74 8.30 -5.01 11.07
CA HIS A 74 9.18 -4.37 10.08
C HIS A 74 9.78 -3.07 10.63
N TRP A 75 8.98 -2.26 11.33
CA TRP A 75 9.47 -1.04 11.97
C TRP A 75 10.49 -1.33 13.08
N SER A 76 10.23 -2.35 13.89
CA SER A 76 11.12 -2.78 14.98
C SER A 76 12.45 -3.29 14.43
N ALA A 77 12.42 -4.12 13.39
CA ALA A 77 13.61 -4.62 12.70
C ALA A 77 14.47 -3.49 12.10
N LEU A 78 13.83 -2.44 11.54
CA LEU A 78 14.55 -1.24 11.09
C LEU A 78 15.20 -0.48 12.26
N SER A 79 14.48 -0.35 13.37
CA SER A 79 14.96 0.35 14.56
C SER A 79 16.21 -0.32 15.13
N GLU A 80 16.20 -1.64 15.26
CA GLU A 80 17.34 -2.43 15.75
C GLU A 80 18.58 -2.31 14.85
N LYS A 81 18.37 -2.17 13.53
CA LYS A 81 19.43 -1.98 12.53
C LYS A 81 19.89 -0.53 12.40
N GLY A 82 19.24 0.42 13.06
CA GLY A 82 19.55 1.85 12.91
C GLY A 82 19.25 2.39 11.51
N LEU A 83 18.28 1.80 10.81
CA LEU A 83 17.87 2.15 9.45
C LEU A 83 16.55 2.94 9.43
N LEU A 84 16.22 3.63 10.53
CA LEU A 84 15.02 4.46 10.59
C LEU A 84 15.12 5.64 9.62
N PRO A 85 14.07 5.93 8.83
CA PRO A 85 14.04 7.10 7.98
C PRO A 85 13.85 8.39 8.80
N ASP A 86 14.34 9.52 8.29
CA ASP A 86 14.10 10.82 8.91
C ASP A 86 12.64 11.30 8.71
N THR A 87 12.04 10.92 7.58
CA THR A 87 10.68 11.33 7.20
C THR A 87 9.92 10.15 6.62
N VAL A 88 8.68 9.96 7.08
CA VAL A 88 7.72 8.99 6.56
C VAL A 88 6.54 9.77 5.99
N VAL A 89 6.30 9.60 4.69
CA VAL A 89 5.22 10.28 3.97
C VAL A 89 4.12 9.27 3.67
N CYS A 90 2.92 9.52 4.18
CA CYS A 90 1.72 8.76 3.87
C CYS A 90 0.82 9.59 2.95
N LEU A 91 0.41 9.00 1.84
CA LEU A 91 -0.59 9.55 0.95
C LEU A 91 -1.93 8.92 1.30
N GLN A 92 -2.90 9.74 1.68
CA GLN A 92 -4.24 9.28 2.03
C GLN A 92 -5.28 9.87 1.07
N ASP A 93 -6.40 9.17 0.94
CA ASP A 93 -7.58 9.61 0.19
C ASP A 93 -8.80 9.52 1.10
N THR A 94 -8.94 10.52 1.97
CA THR A 94 -10.03 10.57 2.95
C THR A 94 -11.16 11.50 2.52
N GLU A 95 -10.90 12.39 1.56
CA GLU A 95 -11.92 13.26 1.01
C GLU A 95 -12.82 12.52 0.00
N LYS A 96 -14.11 12.89 -0.02
CA LYS A 96 -15.12 12.30 -0.91
C LYS A 96 -15.15 10.77 -0.87
N ASP A 97 -15.04 10.18 0.32
CA ASP A 97 -15.11 8.73 0.54
C ASP A 97 -14.05 7.91 -0.24
N GLY A 98 -12.85 8.47 -0.46
CA GLY A 98 -11.75 7.74 -1.10
C GLY A 98 -11.96 7.47 -2.59
N VAL A 99 -12.77 8.32 -3.24
CA VAL A 99 -13.13 8.15 -4.65
C VAL A 99 -11.91 8.29 -5.58
N CYS A 100 -10.86 9.01 -5.20
CA CYS A 100 -9.69 9.21 -6.05
C CYS A 100 -8.95 7.88 -6.31
N ILE A 101 -8.63 7.14 -5.25
CA ILE A 101 -7.95 5.84 -5.31
C ILE A 101 -8.87 4.81 -5.97
N LEU A 102 -10.15 4.79 -5.62
CA LEU A 102 -11.12 3.87 -6.22
C LEU A 102 -11.23 4.08 -7.73
N ARG A 103 -11.36 5.34 -8.17
CA ARG A 103 -11.37 5.71 -9.59
C ARG A 103 -10.11 5.30 -10.31
N ARG A 104 -8.95 5.60 -9.72
CA ARG A 104 -7.65 5.31 -10.32
C ARG A 104 -7.44 3.79 -10.46
N THR A 105 -7.82 3.03 -9.44
CA THR A 105 -7.73 1.57 -9.44
C THR A 105 -8.65 0.96 -10.50
N TYR A 106 -9.90 1.44 -10.56
CA TYR A 106 -10.85 1.00 -11.58
C TYR A 106 -10.32 1.25 -13.00
N LEU A 107 -9.81 2.45 -13.29
CA LEU A 107 -9.29 2.79 -14.61
C LEU A 107 -8.05 1.96 -14.98
N ALA A 108 -7.16 1.70 -14.01
CA ALA A 108 -5.96 0.89 -14.22
C ALA A 108 -6.28 -0.59 -14.50
N ASN A 109 -7.35 -1.11 -13.89
CA ASN A 109 -7.76 -2.51 -13.99
C ASN A 109 -9.06 -2.68 -14.77
N ARG A 110 -9.43 -1.70 -15.60
CA ARG A 110 -10.75 -1.61 -16.24
C ARG A 110 -11.10 -2.88 -17.00
N ASP A 111 -10.18 -3.41 -17.79
CA ASP A 111 -10.43 -4.58 -18.63
C ASP A 111 -10.63 -5.86 -17.79
N GLU A 112 -9.83 -6.04 -16.75
CA GLU A 112 -9.93 -7.18 -15.84
C GLU A 112 -11.24 -7.13 -15.04
N ILE A 113 -11.55 -5.98 -14.44
CA ILE A 113 -12.78 -5.78 -13.68
C ILE A 113 -14.00 -5.97 -14.60
N ASN A 114 -13.98 -5.39 -15.80
CA ASN A 114 -15.06 -5.56 -16.78
C ASN A 114 -15.22 -7.02 -17.22
N SER A 115 -14.12 -7.75 -17.38
CA SER A 115 -14.17 -9.18 -17.71
C SER A 115 -14.80 -10.00 -16.58
N GLN A 116 -14.47 -9.70 -15.32
CA GLN A 116 -15.07 -10.35 -14.16
C GLN A 116 -16.57 -10.06 -14.06
N ILE A 117 -16.99 -8.81 -14.29
CA ILE A 117 -18.41 -8.42 -14.35
C ILE A 117 -19.13 -9.21 -15.44
N LEU A 118 -18.57 -9.25 -16.66
CA LEU A 118 -19.17 -9.98 -17.79
C LEU A 118 -19.29 -11.47 -17.50
N LYS A 119 -18.26 -12.06 -16.89
CA LYS A 119 -18.27 -13.47 -16.48
C LYS A 119 -19.39 -13.73 -15.47
N ARG A 120 -19.50 -12.91 -14.42
CA ARG A 120 -20.57 -13.02 -13.41
C ARG A 120 -21.96 -12.93 -14.04
N LEU A 121 -22.17 -11.97 -14.93
CA LEU A 121 -23.44 -11.81 -15.64
C LEU A 121 -23.76 -13.01 -16.54
N THR A 122 -22.75 -13.59 -17.18
CA THR A 122 -22.90 -14.80 -18.00
C THR A 122 -23.28 -16.00 -17.14
N ASP A 123 -22.56 -16.21 -16.04
CA ASP A 123 -22.82 -17.32 -15.11
C ASP A 123 -24.22 -17.20 -14.48
N GLU A 124 -24.65 -15.99 -14.11
CA GLU A 124 -25.99 -15.72 -13.57
C GLU A 124 -27.09 -15.96 -14.61
N ALA A 125 -26.88 -15.56 -15.87
CA ALA A 125 -27.82 -15.83 -16.96
C ALA A 125 -27.93 -17.32 -17.28
N LEU A 126 -26.81 -18.05 -17.30
CA LEU A 126 -26.80 -19.50 -17.50
C LEU A 126 -27.57 -20.21 -16.38
N LYS A 127 -27.29 -19.84 -15.11
CA LYS A 127 -27.98 -20.40 -13.96
C LYS A 127 -29.48 -20.13 -13.99
N LYS A 128 -29.90 -18.92 -14.36
CA LYS A 128 -31.31 -18.58 -14.51
C LYS A 128 -31.98 -19.40 -15.62
N LYS A 129 -31.29 -19.65 -16.74
CA LYS A 129 -31.80 -20.49 -17.83
C LYS A 129 -31.95 -21.96 -17.37
N GLU A 130 -30.99 -22.47 -16.61
CA GLU A 130 -31.08 -23.82 -16.01
C GLU A 130 -32.26 -23.93 -15.04
N GLU A 131 -32.44 -22.95 -14.15
CA GLU A 131 -33.58 -22.88 -13.22
C GLU A 131 -34.94 -22.78 -13.96
N GLU A 132 -35.01 -22.01 -15.05
CA GLU A 132 -36.22 -21.91 -15.89
C GLU A 132 -36.52 -23.21 -16.66
N GLU A 133 -35.51 -23.90 -17.18
CA GLU A 133 -35.67 -25.20 -17.83
C GLU A 133 -36.10 -26.28 -16.84
N GLU A 134 -35.52 -26.30 -15.63
CA GLU A 134 -35.89 -27.22 -14.55
C GLU A 134 -37.34 -26.97 -14.10
N ALA A 135 -37.72 -25.72 -13.85
CA ALA A 135 -39.10 -25.36 -13.50
C ALA A 135 -40.11 -25.70 -14.61
N ARG A 136 -39.73 -25.53 -15.89
CA ARG A 136 -40.57 -25.93 -17.04
C ARG A 136 -40.69 -27.45 -17.13
N GLY A 137 -39.60 -28.18 -16.88
CA GLY A 137 -39.59 -29.64 -16.83
C GLY A 137 -40.52 -30.19 -15.75
N GLU A 138 -40.44 -29.64 -14.53
CA GLU A 138 -41.34 -29.99 -13.42
C GLU A 138 -42.81 -29.68 -13.76
N MET A 139 -43.09 -28.51 -14.35
CA MET A 139 -44.45 -28.13 -14.72
C MET A 139 -45.02 -29.01 -15.85
N GLN A 140 -44.17 -29.47 -16.77
CA GLN A 140 -44.55 -30.40 -17.83
C GLN A 140 -44.75 -31.83 -17.29
N GLU A 141 -43.94 -32.28 -16.31
CA GLU A 141 -44.13 -33.55 -15.62
C GLU A 141 -45.47 -33.58 -14.84
N ILE A 142 -45.86 -32.47 -14.20
CA ILE A 142 -47.15 -32.34 -13.51
C ILE A 142 -48.35 -32.31 -14.49
N LEU A 143 -48.16 -31.78 -15.71
CA LEU A 143 -49.22 -31.65 -16.73
C LEU A 143 -49.42 -32.89 -17.62
N THR A 144 -48.54 -33.91 -17.56
CA THR A 144 -48.68 -35.16 -18.36
C THR A 144 -49.85 -36.07 -17.95
N SER A 145 -50.81 -35.60 -17.15
CA SER A 145 -52.05 -36.33 -16.86
C SER A 145 -53.26 -35.94 -17.72
N GLU A 146 -53.22 -34.90 -18.56
CA GLU A 146 -54.32 -34.59 -19.50
C GLU A 146 -53.80 -34.10 -20.88
N GLU A 147 -54.45 -34.57 -21.94
CA GLU A 147 -54.04 -34.64 -23.36
C GLU A 147 -53.69 -33.33 -24.11
N ASP A 148 -52.69 -33.47 -25.02
CA ASP A 148 -52.61 -33.07 -26.44
C ASP A 148 -52.72 -31.57 -26.86
N GLN A 149 -51.59 -30.97 -27.34
CA GLN A 149 -51.47 -30.28 -28.65
C GLN A 149 -50.14 -29.50 -28.87
N SER A 150 -49.56 -29.75 -30.06
CA SER A 150 -48.69 -28.95 -30.97
C SER A 150 -47.42 -28.20 -30.49
N PRO A 151 -46.33 -28.19 -31.29
CA PRO A 151 -45.13 -27.40 -31.02
C PRO A 151 -45.27 -25.99 -31.62
N GLU A 152 -45.04 -24.95 -30.83
CA GLU A 152 -44.76 -23.61 -31.35
C GLU A 152 -43.33 -23.20 -31.01
N ASP A 153 -42.69 -22.64 -32.04
CA ASP A 153 -41.33 -22.12 -32.08
C ASP A 153 -41.02 -21.17 -30.92
N ALA A 154 -39.95 -21.49 -30.19
CA ALA A 154 -39.27 -20.54 -29.32
C ALA A 154 -38.00 -20.08 -30.04
N GLU A 155 -38.07 -18.93 -30.71
CA GLU A 155 -36.89 -18.18 -31.12
C GLU A 155 -36.00 -17.98 -29.89
N GLU A 156 -34.83 -18.63 -29.92
CA GLU A 156 -33.71 -18.36 -29.03
C GLU A 156 -33.24 -16.91 -29.29
N LYS A 157 -33.87 -15.95 -28.63
CA LYS A 157 -33.30 -14.61 -28.47
C LYS A 157 -32.05 -14.77 -27.61
N GLY A 158 -30.92 -14.97 -28.28
CA GLY A 158 -29.60 -14.78 -27.69
C GLY A 158 -29.48 -13.33 -27.24
N GLU A 159 -29.93 -13.07 -26.02
CA GLU A 159 -29.79 -11.77 -25.37
C GLU A 159 -28.30 -11.56 -25.15
N LYS A 160 -27.70 -10.73 -26.01
CA LYS A 160 -26.28 -10.43 -25.97
C LYS A 160 -25.99 -9.74 -24.66
N ILE A 161 -25.35 -10.45 -23.73
CA ILE A 161 -24.93 -9.92 -22.43
C ILE A 161 -23.96 -8.77 -22.69
N THR A 162 -24.43 -7.54 -22.53
CA THR A 162 -23.63 -6.33 -22.64
C THR A 162 -23.20 -5.89 -21.26
N LEU A 163 -22.01 -5.27 -21.18
CA LEU A 163 -21.63 -4.50 -20.00
C LEU A 163 -22.76 -3.52 -19.66
N PRO A 164 -23.13 -3.38 -18.38
CA PRO A 164 -24.08 -2.35 -18.00
C PRO A 164 -23.54 -0.98 -18.43
N GLU A 165 -24.43 -0.14 -18.96
CA GLU A 165 -24.08 1.20 -19.41
C GLU A 165 -23.96 2.09 -18.17
N PHE A 166 -22.72 2.28 -17.69
CA PHE A 166 -22.44 3.15 -16.56
C PHE A 166 -22.11 4.56 -17.06
N ALA A 167 -22.67 5.59 -16.41
CA ALA A 167 -22.27 6.96 -16.66
C ALA A 167 -20.78 7.15 -16.30
N GLU A 168 -20.04 7.95 -17.06
CA GLU A 168 -18.59 8.17 -16.86
C GLU A 168 -18.23 8.75 -15.48
N ASP A 169 -19.22 9.26 -14.74
CA ASP A 169 -19.08 9.85 -13.40
C ASP A 169 -19.66 8.99 -12.25
N ASP A 170 -20.39 7.91 -12.54
CA ASP A 170 -20.93 7.01 -11.51
C ASP A 170 -20.11 5.72 -11.44
N PHE A 171 -19.37 5.55 -10.33
CA PHE A 171 -18.73 4.28 -10.04
C PHE A 171 -19.80 3.25 -9.74
N PRO A 172 -19.80 2.11 -10.43
CA PRO A 172 -20.78 1.09 -10.14
C PRO A 172 -20.54 0.54 -8.72
N ASP A 173 -21.59 0.49 -7.91
CA ASP A 173 -21.59 -0.18 -6.62
C ASP A 173 -21.67 -1.71 -6.86
N ILE A 174 -20.59 -2.24 -7.42
CA ILE A 174 -20.48 -3.64 -7.83
C ILE A 174 -19.61 -4.45 -6.84
N PRO A 175 -19.90 -5.75 -6.66
CA PRO A 175 -19.17 -6.62 -5.74
C PRO A 175 -17.65 -6.62 -5.95
N GLU A 176 -17.19 -6.44 -7.19
CA GLU A 176 -15.78 -6.39 -7.55
C GLU A 176 -15.09 -5.12 -7.00
N MET A 177 -15.83 -4.00 -6.89
CA MET A 177 -15.34 -2.76 -6.28
C MET A 177 -15.30 -2.85 -4.75
N GLU A 178 -16.23 -3.59 -4.13
CA GLU A 178 -16.24 -3.84 -2.68
C GLU A 178 -14.96 -4.55 -2.20
N ILE A 179 -14.39 -5.43 -3.03
CA ILE A 179 -13.11 -6.08 -2.72
C ILE A 179 -11.99 -5.04 -2.63
N ILE A 180 -11.98 -4.03 -3.51
CA ILE A 180 -10.97 -2.97 -3.53
C ILE A 180 -11.16 -2.06 -2.30
N LYS A 181 -12.41 -1.66 -1.99
CA LYS A 181 -12.72 -0.88 -0.79
C LYS A 181 -12.21 -1.58 0.48
N ARG A 182 -12.51 -2.88 0.65
CA ARG A 182 -12.01 -3.66 1.80
C ARG A 182 -10.49 -3.70 1.90
N LYS A 183 -9.77 -3.76 0.77
CA LYS A 183 -8.30 -3.74 0.77
C LYS A 183 -7.77 -2.39 1.24
N ILE A 184 -8.40 -1.30 0.83
CA ILE A 184 -8.06 0.06 1.28
C ILE A 184 -8.31 0.19 2.78
N ASP A 185 -9.48 -0.27 3.26
CA ASP A 185 -9.82 -0.23 4.68
C ASP A 185 -8.84 -1.03 5.54
N LEU A 186 -8.47 -2.23 5.07
CA LEU A 186 -7.48 -3.08 5.74
C LEU A 186 -6.12 -2.39 5.81
N PHE A 187 -5.66 -1.80 4.71
CA PHE A 187 -4.42 -1.02 4.69
C PHE A 187 -4.46 0.14 5.68
N MET A 188 -5.53 0.92 5.70
CA MET A 188 -5.66 2.05 6.62
C MET A 188 -5.64 1.60 8.08
N HIS A 189 -6.30 0.50 8.41
CA HIS A 189 -6.26 -0.10 9.74
C HIS A 189 -4.84 -0.52 10.16
N ASP A 190 -4.13 -1.24 9.28
CA ASP A 190 -2.77 -1.70 9.56
C ASP A 190 -1.79 -0.52 9.64
N TRP A 191 -1.96 0.46 8.76
CA TRP A 191 -1.21 1.72 8.76
C TRP A 191 -1.37 2.48 10.07
N GLN A 192 -2.59 2.62 10.62
CA GLN A 192 -2.81 3.31 11.90
C GLN A 192 -1.98 2.68 13.04
N THR A 193 -1.82 1.35 13.02
CA THR A 193 -1.03 0.63 14.01
C THR A 193 0.46 0.97 13.86
N VAL A 194 0.98 0.95 12.63
CA VAL A 194 2.38 1.29 12.33
C VAL A 194 2.66 2.77 12.61
N GLU A 195 1.77 3.67 12.17
CA GLU A 195 1.87 5.11 12.38
C GLU A 195 1.97 5.47 13.86
N SER A 196 1.19 4.80 14.70
CA SER A 196 1.22 4.97 16.15
C SER A 196 2.57 4.57 16.75
N GLU A 197 3.23 3.54 16.21
CA GLU A 197 4.57 3.14 16.64
C GLU A 197 5.63 4.15 16.17
N ILE A 198 5.53 4.62 14.92
CA ILE A 198 6.46 5.61 14.36
C ILE A 198 6.40 6.90 15.19
N LYS A 199 5.19 7.36 15.54
CA LYS A 199 4.96 8.58 16.34
C LYS A 199 5.53 8.51 17.76
N LYS A 200 5.84 7.33 18.30
CA LYS A 200 6.55 7.21 19.59
C LYS A 200 8.02 7.64 19.47
N SER A 201 8.61 7.53 18.30
CA SER A 201 9.98 7.97 18.04
C SER A 201 9.98 9.47 17.74
N SER A 202 10.67 10.25 18.57
CA SER A 202 10.87 11.68 18.32
C SER A 202 11.84 11.97 17.17
N LEU A 203 12.53 10.94 16.67
CA LEU A 203 13.53 11.07 15.60
C LEU A 203 12.91 11.09 14.19
N VAL A 204 11.65 10.67 14.06
CA VAL A 204 11.02 10.45 12.75
C VAL A 204 9.84 11.40 12.58
N GLN A 205 9.84 12.11 11.46
CA GLN A 205 8.73 12.98 11.08
C GLN A 205 7.71 12.22 10.25
N VAL A 206 6.47 12.13 10.73
CA VAL A 206 5.35 11.57 9.95
C VAL A 206 4.60 12.71 9.27
N VAL A 207 4.41 12.60 7.97
CA VAL A 207 3.68 13.55 7.13
C VAL A 207 2.55 12.82 6.44
N VAL A 208 1.31 13.24 6.69
CA VAL A 208 0.13 12.69 6.01
C VAL A 208 -0.37 13.74 5.03
N LEU A 209 -0.48 13.36 3.76
CA LEU A 209 -0.91 14.24 2.67
C LEU A 209 -2.17 13.69 2.02
N GLU A 210 -3.17 14.55 1.87
CA GLU A 210 -4.42 14.24 1.18
C GLU A 210 -4.23 14.34 -0.34
N ILE A 211 -4.56 13.28 -1.07
CA ILE A 211 -4.37 13.25 -2.53
C ILE A 211 -5.56 13.81 -3.31
N ALA A 212 -6.74 13.87 -2.70
CA ALA A 212 -7.93 14.38 -3.36
C ALA A 212 -7.72 15.81 -3.86
N GLU A 213 -8.10 16.04 -5.12
CA GLU A 213 -7.99 17.33 -5.82
C GLU A 213 -6.58 17.97 -5.87
N GLN A 214 -5.54 17.25 -5.46
CA GLN A 214 -4.16 17.73 -5.51
C GLN A 214 -3.42 17.21 -6.75
N THR A 215 -2.52 18.04 -7.29
CA THR A 215 -1.60 17.58 -8.33
C THR A 215 -0.36 16.93 -7.71
N PRO A 216 0.32 16.02 -8.44
CA PRO A 216 1.56 15.42 -7.97
C PRO A 216 2.63 16.46 -7.60
N GLU A 217 2.70 17.58 -8.32
CA GLU A 217 3.64 18.68 -8.04
C GLU A 217 3.30 19.40 -6.74
N SER A 218 2.02 19.58 -6.42
CA SER A 218 1.59 20.17 -5.14
C SER A 218 2.03 19.30 -3.96
N LEU A 219 1.76 17.99 -4.03
CA LEU A 219 2.14 17.03 -3.01
C LEU A 219 3.66 16.94 -2.83
N LEU A 220 4.40 16.96 -3.95
CA LEU A 220 5.86 16.98 -3.93
C LEU A 220 6.38 18.24 -3.23
N ASN A 221 5.86 19.41 -3.58
CA ASN A 221 6.29 20.67 -2.97
C ASN A 221 5.99 20.71 -1.47
N GLN A 222 4.83 20.20 -1.04
CA GLN A 222 4.48 20.07 0.38
C GLN A 222 5.46 19.16 1.11
N THR A 223 5.79 18.00 0.52
CA THR A 223 6.75 17.05 1.08
C THR A 223 8.14 17.69 1.23
N VAL A 224 8.63 18.35 0.17
CA VAL A 224 9.94 19.02 0.18
C VAL A 224 9.99 20.11 1.24
N LEU A 225 8.94 20.91 1.38
CA LEU A 225 8.88 21.96 2.39
C LEU A 225 9.01 21.41 3.81
N VAL A 226 8.38 20.26 4.07
CA VAL A 226 8.44 19.59 5.37
C VAL A 226 9.82 19.00 5.61
N MET A 227 10.41 18.33 4.61
CA MET A 227 11.78 17.80 4.67
C MET A 227 12.83 18.89 4.87
N GLU A 228 12.64 20.11 4.35
CA GLU A 228 13.57 21.23 4.50
C GLU A 228 13.49 21.90 5.88
N LYS A 229 12.35 21.81 6.56
CA LYS A 229 12.10 22.55 7.81
C LYS A 229 13.15 22.27 8.91
N PRO A 230 13.59 21.02 9.16
CA PRO A 230 14.64 20.75 10.15
C PRO A 230 16.01 21.32 9.78
N PHE A 231 16.27 21.58 8.49
CA PHE A 231 17.56 22.08 8.01
C PHE A 231 17.61 23.62 7.95
N LYS A 232 16.51 24.32 8.24
CA LYS A 232 16.50 25.78 8.30
C LYS A 232 17.15 26.24 9.60
N TYR A 233 18.29 26.92 9.46
CA TYR A 233 18.98 27.58 10.56
C TYR A 233 18.07 28.64 11.17
N HIS A 234 17.72 28.46 12.44
CA HIS A 234 17.11 29.52 13.23
C HIS A 234 18.28 30.25 13.90
N GLY A 235 18.37 31.56 13.68
CA GLY A 235 19.36 32.37 14.40
C GLY A 235 19.14 32.18 15.90
N TRP A 236 20.21 31.92 16.64
CA TRP A 236 20.15 31.90 18.10
C TRP A 236 19.73 33.30 18.55
N GLU A 237 18.58 33.41 19.20
CA GLU A 237 18.16 34.66 19.81
C GLU A 237 18.86 34.74 21.17
N LEU A 238 19.65 35.80 21.39
CA LEU A 238 20.28 36.06 22.68
C LEU A 238 19.20 36.12 23.75
N SER A 239 19.28 35.21 24.70
CA SER A 239 18.45 35.22 25.90
C SER A 239 18.95 36.29 26.87
N ALA A 240 18.12 36.65 27.85
CA ALA A 240 18.55 37.54 28.92
C ALA A 240 19.69 36.91 29.75
N GLU A 241 19.73 35.57 29.83
CA GLU A 241 20.79 34.81 30.49
C GLU A 241 22.11 34.92 29.73
N ASP A 242 22.08 34.90 28.39
CA ASP A 242 23.29 35.12 27.56
C ASP A 242 23.86 36.54 27.72
N LEU A 243 23.00 37.54 27.96
CA LEU A 243 23.42 38.93 28.19
C LEU A 243 23.98 39.15 29.60
N ASP A 244 23.41 38.47 30.60
CA ASP A 244 23.92 38.50 31.96
C ASP A 244 25.29 37.80 32.04
N GLU A 245 25.48 36.67 31.35
CA GLU A 245 26.78 35.98 31.23
C GLU A 245 27.82 36.86 30.53
N GLU A 246 27.49 37.51 29.41
CA GLU A 246 28.43 38.42 28.73
C GLU A 246 28.82 39.63 29.61
N ALA A 247 27.89 40.11 30.45
CA ALA A 247 28.15 41.20 31.39
C ALA A 247 29.02 40.76 32.57
N GLU A 248 28.86 39.52 33.05
CA GLU A 248 29.74 38.92 34.08
C GLU A 248 31.16 38.71 33.52
N ASP A 249 31.29 38.20 32.29
CA ASP A 249 32.58 38.02 31.62
C ASP A 249 33.31 39.36 31.41
N LEU A 250 32.61 40.39 30.93
CA LEU A 250 33.18 41.75 30.80
C LEU A 250 33.58 42.37 32.14
N ALA A 251 32.83 42.09 33.21
CA ALA A 251 33.16 42.58 34.54
C ALA A 251 34.42 41.89 35.09
N ALA A 252 34.56 40.58 34.87
CA ALA A 252 35.75 39.83 35.27
C ALA A 252 37.01 40.29 34.50
N GLU A 253 36.92 40.53 33.19
CA GLU A 253 38.02 41.08 32.41
C GLU A 253 38.43 42.49 32.88
N GLY A 254 37.46 43.32 33.26
CA GLY A 254 37.73 44.66 33.81
C GLY A 254 38.38 44.66 35.18
N GLU A 255 38.06 43.68 36.04
CA GLU A 255 38.69 43.51 37.36
C GLU A 255 40.13 42.99 37.23
N ASP A 256 40.41 42.07 36.30
CA ASP A 256 41.77 41.60 36.00
C ASP A 256 42.67 42.72 35.42
N GLU A 257 42.12 43.64 34.64
CA GLU A 257 42.86 44.82 34.14
C GLU A 257 43.16 45.86 35.24
N GLU A 258 42.31 46.00 36.26
CA GLU A 258 42.57 46.91 37.39
C GLU A 258 43.59 46.33 38.39
N GLU A 259 43.62 45.01 38.59
CA GLU A 259 44.63 44.36 39.46
C GLU A 259 46.05 44.36 38.84
N GLU A 260 46.19 44.26 37.52
CA GLU A 260 47.51 44.35 36.85
C GLU A 260 48.12 45.77 36.86
N VAL A 261 47.33 46.83 37.06
CA VAL A 261 47.81 48.23 37.09
C VAL A 261 48.34 48.64 38.47
N ASP A 262 47.94 47.95 39.55
CA ASP A 262 48.42 48.21 40.91
C ASP A 262 49.72 47.45 41.27
N GLU A 263 50.25 46.59 40.37
CA GLU A 263 51.50 45.82 40.57
C GLU A 263 52.78 46.41 39.88
N GLU A 264 52.75 47.60 39.25
CA GLU A 264 53.96 48.30 38.72
C GLU A 264 54.60 49.36 39.66
#